data_AF-A0A351PSM6-F1
#
_entry.id   AF-A0A351PSM6-F1
#
_cell.length_a   1.000
_cell.length_b   1.000
_cell.length_c   1.000
_cell.angle_alpha   90.00
_cell.angle_beta   90.00
_cell.angle_gamma   90.00
#
_symmetry.space_group_name_H-M   'P 1'
#
loop_
_entity.id
_entity.type
_entity.pdbx_description
1 polymer ?
#
loop_
_entity_poly.entity_id
_entity_poly.type
_entity_poly.pdbx_seq_one_letter_code
_entity_poly.pdbx_strand_id
1 'polypeptide(L)'
;MEREYKFYGWKDTDIKPVNEEYAIIGNPRVLYDVLTEIWSKESKTVDRSLATAFVTQDIFGGNVYGGVLDGGDYHCYNVVDGHVFDLTSEQLLDGALTYDTEHEQLREEHLSRKEIYDYYIFLKDE
;
A
#
# COMPACT_ATOMS: atom_id res chain seq x y z
N MET A 1 4.19 -18.84 17.87
CA MET A 1 5.20 -17.95 17.25
C MET A 1 4.43 -16.94 16.45
N GLU A 2 4.57 -15.66 16.76
CA GLU A 2 4.00 -14.60 15.91
C GLU A 2 4.69 -14.66 14.55
N ARG A 3 3.91 -14.55 13.48
CA ARG A 3 4.42 -14.48 12.12
C ARG A 3 5.15 -13.15 11.95
N GLU A 4 6.40 -13.16 11.55
CA GLU A 4 7.11 -11.95 11.14
C GLU A 4 6.67 -11.57 9.73
N TYR A 5 6.20 -10.33 9.58
CA TYR A 5 5.82 -9.74 8.31
C TYR A 5 6.99 -8.90 7.76
N LYS A 6 7.09 -8.80 6.42
CA LYS A 6 8.24 -8.19 5.74
C LYS A 6 7.99 -6.75 5.29
N PHE A 7 6.81 -6.22 5.58
CA PHE A 7 6.42 -4.88 5.20
C PHE A 7 6.70 -3.86 6.31
N TYR A 8 7.04 -2.62 5.98
CA TYR A 8 7.36 -1.59 6.97
C TYR A 8 6.10 -1.20 7.77
N GLY A 9 6.26 -1.02 9.09
CA GLY A 9 5.15 -0.72 9.99
C GLY A 9 4.37 -1.94 10.49
N TRP A 10 4.77 -3.16 10.13
CA TRP A 10 4.01 -4.38 10.46
C TRP A 10 3.78 -4.64 11.95
N LYS A 11 4.55 -4.02 12.85
CA LYS A 11 4.37 -4.16 14.30
C LYS A 11 3.21 -3.32 14.82
N ASP A 12 2.91 -2.20 14.17
CA ASP A 12 1.93 -1.20 14.62
C ASP A 12 0.61 -1.30 13.85
N THR A 13 0.11 -2.52 13.62
CA THR A 13 -1.01 -2.78 12.70
C THR A 13 -2.35 -3.00 13.40
N ASP A 14 -2.60 -2.46 14.59
CA ASP A 14 -3.90 -2.59 15.26
C ASP A 14 -4.95 -1.60 14.72
N ILE A 15 -4.86 -1.29 13.43
CA ILE A 15 -5.78 -0.42 12.71
C ILE A 15 -6.93 -1.23 12.14
N LYS A 16 -8.14 -0.72 12.33
CA LYS A 16 -9.39 -1.32 11.85
C LYS A 16 -9.84 -0.68 10.55
N PRO A 17 -10.57 -1.43 9.70
CA PRO A 17 -11.20 -0.85 8.53
C PRO A 17 -12.13 0.31 8.90
N VAL A 18 -12.18 1.32 8.04
CA VAL A 18 -13.04 2.51 8.21
C VAL A 18 -14.48 2.25 7.75
N ASN A 19 -14.74 1.16 7.03
CA ASN A 19 -16.08 0.77 6.59
C ASN A 19 -16.32 -0.75 6.75
N GLU A 20 -17.61 -1.15 6.70
CA GLU A 20 -18.03 -2.55 6.91
C GLU A 20 -17.79 -3.46 5.69
N GLU A 21 -17.63 -2.89 4.48
CA GLU A 21 -17.38 -3.65 3.24
C GLU A 21 -16.10 -4.50 3.36
N TYR A 22 -15.08 -3.93 4.02
CA TYR A 22 -13.79 -4.57 4.22
C TYR A 22 -13.62 -5.21 5.60
N ALA A 23 -14.70 -5.47 6.34
CA ALA A 23 -14.61 -5.98 7.73
C ALA A 23 -13.88 -7.33 7.85
N ILE A 24 -13.85 -8.14 6.79
CA ILE A 24 -13.07 -9.39 6.74
C ILE A 24 -11.56 -9.12 6.77
N ILE A 25 -11.12 -7.97 6.26
CA ILE A 25 -9.73 -7.49 6.28
C ILE A 25 -9.50 -6.75 7.61
N GLY A 26 -9.46 -7.50 8.71
CA GLY A 26 -9.52 -6.92 10.05
C GLY A 26 -8.31 -6.08 10.52
N ASN A 27 -7.21 -6.09 9.75
CA ASN A 27 -6.00 -5.27 9.96
C ASN A 27 -5.05 -5.32 8.74
N PRO A 28 -4.02 -4.44 8.67
CA PRO A 28 -3.06 -4.42 7.55
C PRO A 28 -2.30 -5.73 7.29
N ARG A 29 -2.09 -6.59 8.31
CA ARG A 29 -1.43 -7.90 8.12
C ARG A 29 -2.32 -8.86 7.32
N VAL A 30 -3.63 -8.84 7.56
CA VAL A 30 -4.60 -9.64 6.79
C VAL A 30 -4.61 -9.16 5.33
N LEU A 31 -4.60 -7.85 5.10
CA LEU A 31 -4.52 -7.30 3.74
C LEU A 31 -3.24 -7.75 3.04
N TYR A 32 -2.10 -7.65 3.72
CA TYR A 32 -0.82 -8.09 3.17
C TYR A 32 -0.82 -9.58 2.80
N ASP A 33 -1.45 -10.44 3.61
CA ASP A 33 -1.57 -11.86 3.30
C ASP A 33 -2.36 -12.12 2.01
N VAL A 34 -3.45 -11.39 1.78
CA VAL A 34 -4.23 -11.44 0.53
C VAL A 34 -3.39 -10.96 -0.66
N LEU A 35 -2.77 -9.79 -0.52
CA LEU A 35 -2.02 -9.15 -1.60
C LEU A 35 -0.77 -9.93 -2.01
N THR A 36 -0.09 -10.58 -1.07
CA THR A 36 1.11 -11.39 -1.36
C THR A 36 0.81 -12.54 -2.31
N GLU A 37 -0.36 -13.19 -2.15
CA GLU A 37 -0.81 -14.25 -3.05
C GLU A 37 -1.04 -13.73 -4.47
N ILE A 38 -1.60 -12.51 -4.62
CA ILE A 38 -1.82 -11.85 -5.90
C ILE A 38 -0.49 -11.46 -6.55
N TRP A 39 0.39 -10.78 -5.81
CA TRP A 39 1.69 -10.33 -6.31
C TRP A 39 2.60 -11.46 -6.78
N SER A 40 2.43 -12.66 -6.21
CA SER A 40 3.18 -13.86 -6.59
C SER A 40 2.79 -14.40 -7.98
N LYS A 41 1.56 -14.11 -8.43
CA LYS A 41 1.00 -14.56 -9.72
C LYS A 41 1.17 -13.52 -10.83
N GLU A 42 1.23 -12.24 -10.44
CA GLU A 42 1.27 -11.11 -11.37
C GLU A 42 2.67 -10.77 -11.89
N SER A 43 2.75 -10.31 -13.14
CA SER A 43 3.97 -9.76 -13.75
C SER A 43 4.21 -8.30 -13.34
N LYS A 44 5.47 -7.83 -13.31
CA LYS A 44 5.85 -6.49 -12.77
C LYS A 44 5.65 -5.34 -13.76
N THR A 45 4.44 -5.15 -14.28
CA THR A 45 4.18 -4.19 -15.38
C THR A 45 3.55 -2.86 -14.94
N VAL A 46 3.03 -2.77 -13.71
CA VAL A 46 2.38 -1.57 -13.14
C VAL A 46 3.03 -1.23 -11.79
N ASP A 47 3.03 0.06 -11.43
CA ASP A 47 3.46 0.53 -10.11
C ASP A 47 2.57 -0.09 -9.01
N ARG A 48 3.12 -1.11 -8.35
CA ARG A 48 2.43 -1.87 -7.30
C ARG A 48 2.28 -1.07 -6.02
N SER A 49 3.20 -0.14 -5.73
CA SER A 49 3.19 0.62 -4.49
C SER A 49 1.97 1.51 -4.43
N LEU A 50 1.70 2.23 -5.52
CA LEU A 50 0.63 3.22 -5.58
C LEU A 50 -0.78 2.59 -5.55
N ALA A 51 -1.03 1.59 -6.39
CA ALA A 51 -2.34 0.92 -6.39
C ALA A 51 -2.63 0.22 -5.06
N THR A 52 -1.62 -0.45 -4.48
CA THR A 52 -1.72 -1.05 -3.15
C THR A 52 -2.02 0.00 -2.07
N ALA A 53 -1.34 1.14 -2.12
CA ALA A 53 -1.55 2.21 -1.15
C ALA A 53 -2.97 2.78 -1.23
N PHE A 54 -3.55 2.91 -2.43
CA PHE A 54 -4.94 3.34 -2.57
C PHE A 54 -5.96 2.29 -2.11
N VAL A 55 -5.74 1.00 -2.35
CA VAL A 55 -6.59 -0.06 -1.77
C VAL A 55 -6.48 -0.05 -0.23
N THR A 56 -5.28 0.10 0.30
CA THR A 56 -5.03 0.24 1.74
C THR A 56 -5.75 1.46 2.31
N GLN A 57 -5.77 2.57 1.58
CA GLN A 57 -6.49 3.79 1.96
C GLN A 57 -8.01 3.59 1.95
N ASP A 58 -8.56 2.88 0.97
CA ASP A 58 -10.00 2.57 0.94
C ASP A 58 -10.42 1.74 2.17
N ILE A 59 -9.54 0.84 2.63
CA ILE A 59 -9.81 -0.07 3.73
C ILE A 59 -9.61 0.62 5.08
N PHE A 60 -8.46 1.27 5.29
CA PHE A 60 -8.05 1.79 6.61
C PHE A 60 -8.11 3.31 6.74
N GLY A 61 -8.40 4.04 5.65
CA GLY A 61 -8.39 5.50 5.62
C GLY A 61 -6.97 6.08 5.55
N GLY A 62 -6.80 7.28 6.13
CA GLY A 62 -5.54 8.01 6.13
C GLY A 62 -5.16 8.60 4.77
N ASN A 63 -3.87 8.92 4.61
CA ASN A 63 -3.31 9.58 3.43
C ASN A 63 -2.22 8.70 2.80
N VAL A 64 -1.97 8.90 1.50
CA VAL A 64 -0.90 8.23 0.75
C VAL A 64 0.22 9.24 0.49
N TYR A 65 1.45 8.84 0.74
CA TYR A 65 2.64 9.66 0.50
C TYR A 65 3.66 8.91 -0.33
N GLY A 66 4.51 9.65 -1.05
CA GLY A 66 5.57 9.14 -1.89
C GLY A 66 6.95 9.42 -1.29
N GLY A 67 7.74 8.38 -1.03
CA GLY A 67 9.16 8.54 -0.75
C GLY A 67 9.95 8.58 -2.06
N VAL A 68 10.84 9.57 -2.21
CA VAL A 68 11.64 9.73 -3.43
C VAL A 68 12.72 8.64 -3.51
N LEU A 69 12.74 7.91 -4.62
CA LEU A 69 13.74 6.90 -4.93
C LEU A 69 14.94 7.51 -5.68
N ASP A 70 16.06 6.79 -5.68
CA ASP A 70 17.21 7.08 -6.53
C ASP A 70 16.77 7.02 -8.01
N GLY A 71 16.60 8.18 -8.63
CA GLY A 71 16.06 8.32 -9.98
C GLY A 71 14.92 9.34 -10.10
N GLY A 72 14.36 9.78 -8.98
CA GLY A 72 13.29 10.79 -8.93
C GLY A 72 11.87 10.22 -9.04
N ASP A 73 11.73 8.90 -9.14
CA ASP A 73 10.44 8.21 -9.00
C ASP A 73 10.02 8.12 -7.53
N TYR A 74 8.76 7.78 -7.28
CA TYR A 74 8.21 7.64 -5.93
C TYR A 74 7.89 6.19 -5.60
N HIS A 75 8.08 5.82 -4.34
CA HIS A 75 7.50 4.62 -3.74
C HIS A 75 6.44 5.02 -2.72
N CYS A 76 5.23 4.48 -2.87
CA CYS A 76 4.07 4.95 -2.12
C CYS A 76 3.81 4.13 -0.85
N TYR A 77 3.38 4.82 0.20
CA TYR A 77 3.02 4.23 1.50
C TYR A 77 1.85 4.99 2.14
N ASN A 78 1.25 4.40 3.17
CA ASN A 78 0.12 4.97 3.89
C ASN A 78 0.55 5.55 5.23
N VAL A 79 -0.08 6.66 5.61
CA VAL A 79 -0.07 7.16 7.00
C VAL A 79 -1.50 7.20 7.50
N VAL A 80 -1.79 6.42 8.54
CA VAL A 80 -3.12 6.28 9.15
C VAL A 80 -2.99 6.50 10.65
N ASP A 81 -3.67 7.50 11.19
CA ASP A 81 -3.62 7.88 12.62
C ASP A 81 -2.18 8.02 13.18
N GLY A 82 -1.25 8.51 12.35
CA GLY A 82 0.16 8.69 12.72
C GLY A 82 1.02 7.43 12.59
N HIS A 83 0.44 6.30 12.21
CA HIS A 83 1.16 5.06 11.91
C HIS A 83 1.46 4.97 10.41
N VAL A 84 2.68 4.54 10.08
CA VAL A 84 3.15 4.41 8.70
C VAL A 84 3.11 2.93 8.30
N PHE A 85 2.51 2.62 7.15
CA PHE A 85 2.50 1.28 6.56
C PHE A 85 2.95 1.33 5.12
N ASP A 86 3.84 0.43 4.75
CA ASP A 86 4.23 0.22 3.36
C ASP A 86 4.19 -1.26 3.09
N LEU A 87 3.02 -1.74 2.65
CA LEU A 87 2.77 -3.15 2.37
C LEU A 87 3.69 -3.69 1.26
N THR A 88 4.27 -2.82 0.45
CA THR A 88 5.15 -3.15 -0.66
C THR A 88 6.63 -2.95 -0.36
N SER A 89 7.00 -2.60 0.88
CA SER A 89 8.39 -2.22 1.20
C SER A 89 9.40 -3.33 0.91
N GLU A 90 9.01 -4.61 1.04
CA GLU A 90 9.89 -5.73 0.73
C GLU A 90 10.25 -5.84 -0.76
N GLN A 91 9.49 -5.14 -1.62
CA GLN A 91 9.69 -5.12 -3.06
C GLN A 91 10.74 -4.07 -3.47
N LEU A 92 11.14 -3.19 -2.55
CA LEU A 92 12.26 -2.27 -2.73
C LEU A 92 13.56 -3.07 -2.76
N LEU A 93 14.19 -3.13 -3.93
CA LEU A 93 15.34 -4.01 -4.18
C LEU A 93 16.63 -3.54 -3.48
N ASP A 94 16.80 -2.24 -3.19
CA ASP A 94 18.05 -1.73 -2.60
C ASP A 94 17.95 -0.32 -1.96
N GLY A 95 16.75 0.18 -1.68
CA GLY A 95 16.55 1.57 -1.22
C GLY A 95 16.17 1.68 0.26
N ALA A 96 16.91 2.49 1.01
CA ALA A 96 16.35 3.08 2.24
C ALA A 96 15.36 4.17 1.83
N LEU A 97 14.10 4.03 2.24
CA LEU A 97 13.07 5.03 1.99
C LEU A 97 12.98 5.99 3.17
N THR A 98 12.86 7.29 2.89
CA THR A 98 12.42 8.26 3.88
C THR A 98 10.90 8.22 3.96
N TYR A 99 10.39 7.89 5.15
CA TYR A 99 8.97 7.97 5.48
C TYR A 99 8.68 9.32 6.13
N ASP A 100 8.14 10.26 5.35
CA ASP A 100 7.75 11.61 5.75
C ASP A 100 6.33 11.93 5.25
N THR A 101 5.92 13.20 5.32
CA THR A 101 4.60 13.66 4.86
C THR A 101 4.72 14.83 3.87
N GLU A 102 5.86 14.94 3.20
CA GLU A 102 6.16 16.08 2.31
C GLU A 102 5.55 15.92 0.91
N HIS A 103 5.34 14.68 0.45
CA HIS A 103 4.88 14.38 -0.92
C HIS A 103 3.59 13.55 -0.93
N GLU A 104 2.47 14.16 -0.57
CA GLU A 104 1.15 13.51 -0.64
C GLU A 104 0.79 13.10 -2.08
N GLN A 105 0.29 11.88 -2.27
CA GLN A 105 -0.13 11.32 -3.56
C GLN A 105 -1.65 11.31 -3.66
N LEU A 106 -2.22 12.10 -4.56
CA LEU A 106 -3.67 12.27 -4.66
C LEU A 106 -4.31 11.27 -5.64
N ARG A 107 -5.38 10.63 -5.19
CA ARG A 107 -6.16 9.67 -6.00
C ARG A 107 -6.64 10.27 -7.32
N GLU A 108 -7.15 11.51 -7.28
CA GLU A 108 -7.69 12.19 -8.46
C GLU A 108 -6.63 12.38 -9.55
N GLU A 109 -5.36 12.57 -9.15
CA GLU A 109 -4.25 12.71 -10.08
C GLU A 109 -3.85 11.36 -10.67
N HIS A 110 -3.63 10.36 -9.80
CA HIS A 110 -3.04 9.09 -10.23
C HIS A 110 -4.03 8.10 -10.83
N LEU A 111 -5.27 8.05 -10.35
CA LEU A 111 -6.33 7.17 -10.87
C LEU A 111 -6.95 7.71 -12.17
N SER A 112 -6.57 8.92 -12.61
CA SER A 112 -6.88 9.39 -13.96
C SER A 112 -6.13 8.60 -15.06
N ARG A 113 -5.03 7.93 -14.68
CA ARG A 113 -4.22 7.09 -15.55
C ARG A 113 -4.80 5.67 -15.62
N LYS A 114 -5.13 5.22 -16.84
CA LYS A 114 -5.88 3.98 -17.05
C LYS A 114 -5.17 2.76 -16.47
N GLU A 115 -3.86 2.66 -16.65
CA GLU A 115 -3.04 1.54 -16.19
C GLU A 115 -3.04 1.40 -14.66
N ILE A 116 -3.07 2.52 -13.93
CA ILE A 116 -3.15 2.53 -12.47
C ILE A 116 -4.57 2.21 -12.03
N TYR A 117 -5.56 2.82 -12.67
CA TYR A 117 -6.97 2.58 -12.36
C TYR A 117 -7.37 1.11 -12.57
N ASP A 118 -7.00 0.52 -13.70
CA ASP A 118 -7.30 -0.89 -14.01
C ASP A 118 -6.68 -1.81 -12.95
N TYR A 119 -5.43 -1.56 -12.54
CA TYR A 119 -4.76 -2.38 -11.53
C TYR A 119 -5.33 -2.17 -10.12
N TYR A 120 -5.68 -0.93 -9.77
CA TYR A 120 -6.39 -0.63 -8.53
C TYR A 120 -7.74 -1.34 -8.45
N ILE A 121 -8.55 -1.34 -9.53
CA ILE A 121 -9.81 -2.07 -9.57
C ILE A 121 -9.58 -3.58 -9.49
N PHE A 122 -8.59 -4.10 -10.22
CA PHE A 122 -8.21 -5.52 -10.13
C PHE A 122 -7.90 -5.94 -8.68
N LEU A 123 -7.10 -5.16 -7.95
CA LEU A 123 -6.78 -5.46 -6.54
C LEU A 123 -8.00 -5.39 -5.61
N LYS A 124 -9.04 -4.63 -5.97
CA LYS A 124 -10.28 -4.53 -5.17
C LYS A 124 -11.25 -5.69 -5.41
N ASP A 125 -11.14 -6.35 -6.55
CA ASP A 125 -12.04 -7.43 -6.95
C ASP A 125 -11.59 -8.82 -6.43
N GLU A 126 -10.42 -8.91 -5.80
CA GLU A 126 -9.83 -10.13 -5.22
C GLU A 126 -10.05 -10.24 -3.70
#